data_AF-A0A946TFF5-F1
#
_entry.id   AF-A0A946TFF5-F1
#
_cell.length_a   1.000
_cell.length_b   1.000
_cell.length_c   1.000
_cell.angle_alpha   90.00
_cell.angle_beta   90.00
_cell.angle_gamma   90.00
#
_symmetry.space_group_name_H-M   'P 1'
#
loop_
_entity.id
_entity.type
_entity.pdbx_description
1 polymer ?
#
loop_
_entity_poly.entity_id
_entity_poly.type
_entity_poly.pdbx_seq_one_letter_code
_entity_poly.pdbx_strand_id
1 'polypeptide(L)'
;MNRFLWDCREAGFEFWPVANRVRSSVIGKNPTRQLRDTLHRLARLEIKALVPEDSASADLSLAKAEPLCLCAKGSKMREAIRRLALDILDEPTKD
;
A
#
# COMPACT_ATOMS: atom_id res chain seq x y z
N MET A 1 7.61 6.69 -12.56
CA MET A 1 7.79 6.98 -11.11
C MET A 1 6.82 8.10 -10.75
N ASN A 2 6.17 8.03 -9.58
CA ASN A 2 5.32 9.12 -9.12
C ASN A 2 6.20 10.35 -8.79
N ARG A 3 6.10 11.42 -9.59
CA ARG A 3 6.89 12.64 -9.42
C ARG A 3 6.70 13.26 -8.03
N PHE A 4 5.50 13.17 -7.49
CA PHE A 4 5.19 13.66 -6.15
C PHE A 4 6.05 12.99 -5.06
N LEU A 5 6.29 11.67 -5.15
CA LEU A 5 7.14 10.97 -4.17
C LEU A 5 8.60 11.44 -4.24
N TRP A 6 9.05 11.85 -5.43
CA TRP A 6 10.37 12.46 -5.58
C TRP A 6 10.40 13.83 -4.91
N ASP A 7 9.41 14.68 -5.19
CA ASP A 7 9.33 16.03 -4.64
C ASP A 7 9.20 16.01 -3.11
N CYS A 8 8.41 15.10 -2.52
CA CYS A 8 8.35 14.92 -1.06
C CYS A 8 9.72 14.56 -0.47
N ARG A 9 10.47 13.66 -1.13
CA ARG A 9 11.82 13.29 -0.67
C ARG A 9 12.78 14.47 -0.75
N GLU A 10 12.80 15.18 -1.87
CA GLU A 10 13.70 16.33 -2.06
C GLU A 10 13.36 17.47 -1.08
N ALA A 11 12.08 17.65 -0.74
CA ALA A 11 11.63 18.60 0.27
C ALA A 11 11.92 18.15 1.72
N GLY A 12 12.49 16.95 1.94
CA GLY A 12 12.72 16.40 3.27
C GLY A 12 11.42 16.11 4.04
N PHE A 13 10.29 15.98 3.35
CA PHE A 13 9.01 15.66 3.96
C PHE A 13 9.04 14.20 4.43
N GLU A 14 8.57 13.92 5.64
CA GLU A 14 8.46 12.57 6.16
C GLU A 14 7.18 11.90 5.63
N PHE A 15 7.33 10.79 4.91
CA PHE A 15 6.19 10.04 4.36
C PHE A 15 6.48 8.55 4.25
N TRP A 16 5.41 7.76 4.20
CA TRP A 16 5.46 6.33 3.97
C TRP A 16 4.85 5.96 2.61
N PRO A 17 5.65 5.47 1.65
CA PRO A 17 5.12 4.96 0.40
C PRO A 17 4.26 3.71 0.63
N VAL A 18 3.03 3.71 0.13
CA VAL A 18 2.14 2.54 0.11
C VAL A 18 1.80 2.20 -1.33
N ALA A 19 2.08 0.98 -1.75
CA ALA A 19 1.72 0.48 -3.07
C ALA A 19 0.33 -0.16 -3.02
N ASN A 20 -0.65 0.43 -3.69
CA ASN A 20 -2.02 -0.08 -3.74
C ASN A 20 -2.32 -0.80 -5.07
N ARG A 21 -3.33 -1.67 -5.06
CA ARG A 21 -3.81 -2.46 -6.22
C ARG A 21 -2.70 -3.28 -6.89
N VAL A 22 -1.84 -3.90 -6.07
CA VAL A 22 -0.73 -4.73 -6.58
C VAL A 22 -1.29 -6.01 -7.22
N ARG A 23 -1.04 -6.18 -8.52
CA ARG A 23 -1.49 -7.34 -9.29
C ARG A 23 -0.42 -7.88 -10.23
N SER A 24 -0.31 -9.20 -10.30
CA SER A 24 0.63 -9.90 -11.17
C SER A 24 0.30 -9.72 -12.65
N SER A 25 -0.97 -9.51 -13.02
CA SER A 25 -1.38 -9.30 -14.42
C SER A 25 -0.79 -8.05 -15.07
N VAL A 26 -0.33 -7.07 -14.28
CA VAL A 26 0.28 -5.83 -14.78
C VAL A 26 1.80 -5.80 -14.60
N ILE A 27 2.30 -6.29 -13.47
CA ILE A 27 3.74 -6.20 -13.14
C ILE A 27 4.48 -7.49 -13.58
N GLY A 28 3.76 -8.60 -13.75
CA GLY A 28 4.33 -9.90 -14.07
C GLY A 28 4.66 -10.73 -12.82
N LYS A 29 5.63 -11.64 -12.95
CA LYS A 29 6.03 -12.57 -11.89
C LYS A 29 6.61 -11.82 -10.68
N ASN A 30 6.26 -12.23 -9.47
CA ASN A 30 6.76 -11.62 -8.22
C ASN A 30 6.54 -10.09 -8.15
N PRO A 31 5.29 -9.61 -8.31
CA PRO A 31 4.99 -8.17 -8.44
C PRO A 31 5.46 -7.35 -7.23
N THR A 32 5.35 -7.92 -6.03
CA THR A 32 5.81 -7.30 -4.78
C THR A 32 7.31 -7.00 -4.78
N ARG A 33 8.13 -7.96 -5.22
CA ARG A 33 9.58 -7.78 -5.25
C ARG A 33 9.97 -6.72 -6.27
N GLN A 34 9.39 -6.81 -7.48
CA GLN A 34 9.67 -5.84 -8.53
C GLN A 34 9.34 -4.40 -8.13
N LEU A 35 8.22 -4.18 -7.42
CA LEU A 35 7.86 -2.85 -6.92
C LEU A 35 8.88 -2.31 -5.91
N ARG A 36 9.30 -3.14 -4.94
CA ARG A 36 10.32 -2.76 -3.95
C ARG A 36 11.65 -2.43 -4.63
N ASP A 37 12.15 -3.32 -5.47
CA ASP A 37 13.41 -3.13 -6.19
C ASP A 37 13.38 -1.87 -7.06
N THR A 38 12.25 -1.59 -7.72
CA THR A 38 12.07 -0.42 -8.57
C THR A 38 12.05 0.88 -7.75
N LEU A 39 11.30 0.92 -6.65
CA LEU A 39 11.19 2.12 -5.83
C LEU A 39 12.53 2.42 -5.12
N HIS A 40 13.20 1.39 -4.61
CA HIS A 40 14.53 1.51 -4.03
C HIS A 40 15.56 2.00 -5.07
N ARG A 41 15.63 1.37 -6.25
CA ARG A 41 16.59 1.74 -7.31
C ARG A 41 16.41 3.18 -7.79
N LEU A 42 15.17 3.59 -7.99
CA LEU A 42 14.89 4.87 -8.64
C LEU A 42 14.79 6.02 -7.64
N ALA A 43 14.19 5.82 -6.46
CA ALA A 43 13.96 6.91 -5.50
C ALA A 43 14.66 6.70 -4.15
N ARG A 44 15.36 5.58 -3.93
CA ARG A 44 15.93 5.18 -2.63
C ARG A 44 14.89 5.20 -1.50
N LEU A 45 13.64 4.84 -1.85
CA LEU A 45 12.52 4.77 -0.93
C LEU A 45 12.13 3.32 -0.70
N GLU A 46 11.80 3.00 0.55
CA GLU A 46 11.23 1.72 0.93
C GLU A 46 9.71 1.79 0.95
N ILE A 47 9.05 0.73 0.46
CA ILE A 47 7.59 0.64 0.49
C ILE A 47 7.16 0.12 1.86
N LYS A 48 6.46 0.94 2.63
CA LYS A 48 5.93 0.59 3.96
C LYS A 48 4.91 -0.55 3.87
N ALA A 49 4.00 -0.50 2.89
CA ALA A 49 3.01 -1.56 2.69
C ALA A 49 2.65 -1.79 1.22
N LEU A 50 2.32 -3.04 0.91
CA LEU A 50 1.77 -3.45 -0.37
C LEU A 50 0.37 -4.01 -0.18
N VAL A 51 -0.61 -3.35 -0.78
CA VAL A 51 -2.01 -3.75 -0.74
C VAL A 51 -2.35 -4.45 -2.06
N PRO A 52 -2.68 -5.75 -2.03
CA PRO A 52 -3.01 -6.49 -3.25
C PRO A 52 -4.31 -5.98 -3.85
N GLU A 53 -4.49 -6.18 -5.17
CA GLU A 53 -5.79 -5.96 -5.78
C GLU A 53 -6.80 -7.02 -5.30
N ASP A 54 -7.99 -6.56 -4.94
CA ASP A 54 -9.15 -7.36 -4.53
C ASP A 54 -10.43 -6.60 -4.94
N SER A 55 -10.68 -6.53 -6.25
CA SER A 55 -11.78 -5.74 -6.80
C SER A 55 -13.14 -6.20 -6.27
N ALA A 56 -13.36 -7.51 -6.12
CA ALA A 56 -14.60 -8.04 -5.57
C ALA A 56 -14.90 -7.49 -4.17
N SER A 57 -13.90 -7.47 -3.27
CA SER A 57 -14.09 -6.93 -1.92
C SER A 57 -14.23 -5.41 -1.90
N ALA A 58 -13.48 -4.70 -2.75
CA ALA A 58 -13.55 -3.25 -2.87
C ALA A 58 -14.92 -2.81 -3.43
N ASP A 59 -15.40 -3.46 -4.49
CA ASP A 59 -16.69 -3.17 -5.11
C ASP A 59 -17.84 -3.48 -4.14
N LEU A 60 -17.75 -4.57 -3.38
CA LEU A 60 -18.70 -4.88 -2.32
C LEU A 60 -18.75 -3.79 -1.24
N SER A 61 -17.57 -3.32 -0.80
CA SER A 61 -17.45 -2.24 0.20
C SER A 61 -18.09 -0.95 -0.30
N LEU A 62 -17.81 -0.57 -1.55
CA LEU A 62 -18.42 0.60 -2.18
C LEU A 62 -19.93 0.45 -2.34
N ALA A 63 -20.40 -0.71 -2.84
CA ALA A 63 -21.81 -0.97 -3.07
C ALA A 63 -22.65 -0.95 -1.78
N LYS A 64 -22.06 -1.39 -0.67
CA LYS A 64 -22.71 -1.36 0.66
C LYS A 64 -22.54 -0.04 1.40
N ALA A 65 -21.69 0.86 0.91
CA ALA A 65 -21.22 2.03 1.66
C ALA A 65 -20.65 1.66 3.05
N GLU A 66 -20.02 0.50 3.15
CA GLU A 66 -19.45 -0.04 4.39
C GLU A 66 -17.94 -0.24 4.21
N PRO A 67 -17.10 0.11 5.21
CA PRO A 67 -15.67 -0.18 5.15
C PRO A 67 -15.38 -1.68 4.98
N LEU A 68 -14.32 -2.01 4.23
CA LEU A 68 -13.82 -3.38 4.01
C LEU A 68 -13.75 -4.25 5.28
N CYS A 69 -13.43 -3.64 6.43
CA CYS A 69 -13.33 -4.37 7.71
C CYS A 69 -14.66 -4.92 8.22
N LEU A 70 -15.80 -4.33 7.80
CA LEU A 70 -17.14 -4.76 8.19
C LEU A 70 -17.72 -5.76 7.18
N CYS A 71 -17.52 -5.51 5.87
CA CYS A 71 -18.21 -6.25 4.81
C CYS A 71 -17.39 -7.36 4.14
N ALA A 72 -16.05 -7.39 4.29
CA ALA A 72 -15.17 -8.29 3.56
C ALA A 72 -14.07 -8.92 4.45
N LYS A 73 -14.49 -9.69 5.47
CA LYS A 73 -13.59 -10.26 6.49
C LYS A 73 -12.46 -11.14 5.95
N GLY A 74 -12.69 -11.84 4.83
CA GLY A 74 -11.70 -12.72 4.18
C GLY A 74 -10.80 -12.04 3.15
N SER A 75 -10.95 -10.73 2.92
CA SER A 75 -10.21 -9.99 1.90
C SER A 75 -8.72 -9.90 2.25
N LYS A 76 -7.86 -10.20 1.26
CA LYS A 76 -6.41 -10.01 1.38
C LYS A 76 -6.04 -8.52 1.39
N MET A 77 -6.83 -7.69 0.70
CA MET A 77 -6.70 -6.23 0.77
C MET A 77 -6.98 -5.74 2.19
N ARG A 78 -8.08 -6.18 2.81
CA ARG A 78 -8.39 -5.86 4.21
C ARG A 78 -7.28 -6.27 5.17
N GLU A 79 -6.75 -7.48 5.02
CA GLU A 79 -5.67 -7.96 5.89
C GLU A 79 -4.37 -7.17 5.72
N ALA A 80 -4.01 -6.78 4.49
CA ALA A 80 -2.86 -5.91 4.25
C ALA A 80 -3.03 -4.53 4.90
N ILE A 81 -4.23 -3.93 4.80
CA ILE A 81 -4.56 -2.65 5.45
C ILE A 81 -4.49 -2.78 6.98
N ARG A 82 -5.01 -3.89 7.54
CA ARG A 82 -4.94 -4.15 8.98
C ARG A 82 -3.49 -4.22 9.49
N ARG A 83 -2.61 -4.89 8.75
CA ARG A 83 -1.18 -4.97 9.10
C ARG A 83 -0.52 -3.61 9.05
N LEU A 84 -0.76 -2.82 7.99
CA LEU A 84 -0.28 -1.45 7.93
C LEU A 84 -0.77 -0.62 9.11
N ALA A 85 -2.04 -0.75 9.50
CA ALA A 85 -2.57 -0.01 10.64
C ALA A 85 -1.88 -0.39 11.97
N LEU A 86 -1.57 -1.66 12.18
CA LEU A 86 -0.79 -2.11 13.34
C LEU A 86 0.63 -1.57 13.31
N ASP A 87 1.31 -1.65 12.17
CA ASP A 87 2.67 -1.13 12.01
C ASP A 87 2.75 0.40 12.27
N ILE A 88 1.66 1.13 12.02
CA ILE A 88 1.56 2.58 12.32
C ILE A 88 1.37 2.82 13.82
N LEU A 89 0.56 1.99 14.49
CA LEU A 89 0.32 2.11 15.93
C LEU A 89 1.56 1.74 16.76
N ASP A 90 2.39 0.85 16.24
CA ASP A 90 3.64 0.42 16.88
C ASP A 90 4.80 1.41 16.63
N GLU A 91 4.64 2.39 15.74
CA GLU A 91 5.66 3.43 15.54
C GLU A 91 5.65 4.43 16.70
N PRO A 92 6.81 4.73 17.32
CA PRO A 92 6.88 5.71 18.37
C PRO A 92 6.51 7.09 17.81
N THR A 93 5.45 7.69 18.35
CA THR A 93 5.10 9.08 18.05
C THR A 93 6.28 9.96 18.43
N LYS A 94 6.83 10.70 17.45
CA LYS A 94 7.78 11.78 17.74
C LYS A 94 6.97 12.94 18.31
N ASP A 95 6.99 13.09 19.63
CA ASP A 95 6.49 14.28 20.35
C ASP A 95 7.34 15.52 20.02
#